data_AF-A0A8T6VDM7-F1
#
_entry.id   AF-A0A8T6VDM7-F1
#
_cell.length_a   1.000
_cell.length_b   1.000
_cell.length_c   1.000
_cell.angle_alpha   90.00
_cell.angle_beta   90.00
_cell.angle_gamma   90.00
#
_symmetry.space_group_name_H-M   'P 1'
#
loop_
_entity.id
_entity.type
_entity.pdbx_description
1 polymer ?
#
loop_
_entity_poly.entity_id
_entity_poly.type
_entity_poly.pdbx_seq_one_letter_code
_entity_poly.pdbx_strand_id
1 'polypeptide(L)'
;LCLADAKDEKGHAIHRAVLNGSVVSQILAVEKPFDLKALSERLGKVFPTMVKIYEDKGFIWVMDKIKVTEKGVVEGTGPAAERVQKVYAQFVSEIK
;
A
#
# COMPACT_ATOMS: atom_id res chain seq x y z
N LEU A 1 2.38 24.60 -7.86
CA LEU A 1 2.52 23.34 -7.12
C LEU A 1 3.24 23.62 -5.81
N CYS A 2 2.72 23.15 -4.67
CA CYS A 2 3.37 23.32 -3.36
C CYS A 2 3.76 21.94 -2.82
N LEU A 3 5.05 21.75 -2.53
CA LEU A 3 5.59 20.53 -1.94
C LEU A 3 6.02 20.82 -0.51
N ALA A 4 5.73 19.89 0.41
CA ALA A 4 6.25 19.89 1.78
C ALA A 4 7.34 18.83 1.90
N ASP A 5 8.36 19.10 2.72
CA ASP A 5 9.45 18.17 3.04
C ASP A 5 10.13 17.55 1.78
N ALA A 6 10.32 18.38 0.75
CA ALA A 6 10.94 17.97 -0.50
C ALA A 6 12.46 17.78 -0.34
N LYS A 7 13.08 17.01 -1.23
CA LYS A 7 14.55 16.88 -1.32
C LYS A 7 15.06 17.32 -2.68
N ASP A 8 16.17 18.03 -2.72
CA ASP A 8 16.88 18.34 -3.96
C ASP A 8 17.74 17.14 -4.43
N GLU A 9 18.34 17.23 -5.62
CA GLU A 9 19.22 16.18 -6.16
C GLU A 9 20.46 15.91 -5.29
N LYS A 10 20.85 16.84 -4.41
CA LYS A 10 21.97 16.71 -3.48
C LYS A 10 21.53 16.15 -2.12
N GLY A 11 20.25 15.87 -1.95
CA GLY A 11 19.65 15.33 -0.72
C GLY A 11 19.32 16.37 0.34
N HIS A 12 19.44 17.66 0.07
CA HIS A 12 19.06 18.70 1.02
C HIS A 12 17.55 18.74 1.21
N ALA A 13 17.13 18.76 2.47
CA ALA A 13 15.72 18.89 2.82
C ALA A 13 15.25 20.34 2.64
N ILE A 14 14.14 20.50 1.92
CA ILE A 14 13.44 21.76 1.70
C ILE A 14 12.09 21.65 2.38
N HIS A 15 11.91 22.39 3.48
CA HIS A 15 10.68 22.38 4.27
C HIS A 15 9.43 22.73 3.43
N ARG A 16 9.56 23.69 2.50
CA ARG A 16 8.48 24.06 1.58
C ARG A 16 9.02 24.56 0.25
N ALA A 17 8.57 23.96 -0.84
CA ALA A 17 8.90 24.39 -2.19
C ALA A 17 7.63 24.83 -2.93
N VAL A 18 7.60 26.08 -3.39
CA VAL A 18 6.50 26.61 -4.21
C VAL A 18 7.00 26.75 -5.64
N LEU A 19 6.49 25.89 -6.52
CA LEU A 19 6.87 25.84 -7.92
C LEU A 19 5.80 26.51 -8.77
N ASN A 20 6.23 27.46 -9.61
CA ASN A 20 5.37 28.09 -10.60
C ASN A 20 4.96 27.05 -11.66
N GLY A 21 3.70 27.08 -12.10
CA GLY A 21 3.19 26.14 -13.10
C GLY A 21 3.91 26.19 -14.45
N SER A 22 4.48 27.34 -14.82
CA SER A 22 5.25 27.49 -16.07
C SER A 22 6.57 26.70 -16.06
N VAL A 23 7.09 26.32 -14.90
CA VAL A 23 8.34 25.56 -14.74
C VAL A 23 8.09 24.07 -14.50
N VAL A 24 6.83 23.67 -14.24
CA VAL A 24 6.47 22.27 -14.01
C VAL A 24 6.24 21.59 -15.37
N SER A 25 7.21 20.80 -15.81
CA SER A 25 7.11 20.05 -17.07
C SER A 25 6.17 18.85 -16.97
N GLN A 26 6.16 18.14 -15.84
CA GLN A 26 5.33 16.94 -15.64
C GLN A 26 5.14 16.68 -14.13
N ILE A 27 4.02 16.06 -13.76
CA ILE A 27 3.77 15.53 -12.42
C ILE A 27 3.55 14.04 -12.56
N LEU A 28 4.34 13.24 -11.83
CA LEU A 28 4.28 11.78 -11.84
C LEU A 28 3.92 11.30 -10.42
N ALA A 29 3.00 10.35 -10.31
CA ALA A 29 2.77 9.64 -9.07
C ALA A 29 3.91 8.62 -8.87
N VAL A 30 4.82 8.90 -7.93
CA VAL A 30 5.96 8.03 -7.58
C VAL A 30 5.60 7.08 -6.43
N GLU A 31 4.34 7.03 -6.00
CA GLU A 31 3.91 6.01 -5.05
C GLU A 31 4.19 4.64 -5.67
N LYS A 32 5.11 3.90 -5.03
CA LYS A 32 5.38 2.50 -5.38
C LYS A 32 4.02 1.79 -5.39
N PRO A 33 3.61 1.15 -6.49
CA PRO A 33 2.37 0.39 -6.50
C PRO A 33 2.45 -0.60 -5.33
N PHE A 34 1.47 -0.55 -4.44
CA PHE A 34 1.41 -1.46 -3.31
C PHE A 34 1.38 -2.89 -3.85
N ASP A 35 2.38 -3.69 -3.47
CA ASP A 35 2.54 -5.03 -4.04
C ASP A 35 1.52 -6.00 -3.44
N LEU A 36 0.32 -6.00 -4.02
CA LEU A 36 -0.77 -6.89 -3.66
C LEU A 36 -0.40 -8.36 -3.86
N LYS A 37 0.47 -8.67 -4.82
CA LYS A 37 0.99 -10.03 -5.02
C LYS A 37 1.83 -10.46 -3.84
N ALA A 38 2.80 -9.66 -3.42
CA ALA A 38 3.64 -9.98 -2.27
C ALA A 38 2.81 -10.11 -0.98
N LEU A 39 1.80 -9.24 -0.78
CA LEU A 39 0.87 -9.37 0.35
C LEU A 39 0.08 -10.70 0.28
N SER A 40 -0.40 -11.07 -0.90
CA SER A 40 -1.17 -12.29 -1.11
C SER A 40 -0.38 -13.57 -0.86
N GLU A 41 0.89 -13.63 -1.26
CA GLU A 41 1.75 -14.79 -1.00
C GLU A 41 1.93 -14.97 0.50
N ARG A 42 2.10 -13.85 1.22
CA ARG A 42 2.26 -13.85 2.67
C ARG A 42 0.99 -14.30 3.37
N LEU A 43 -0.17 -13.84 2.91
CA LEU A 43 -1.46 -14.33 3.36
C LEU A 43 -1.65 -15.82 3.03
N GLY A 44 -1.22 -16.27 1.86
CA GLY A 44 -1.31 -17.66 1.40
C GLY A 44 -0.50 -18.63 2.24
N LYS A 45 0.63 -18.19 2.81
CA LYS A 45 1.41 -19.00 3.78
C LYS A 45 0.63 -19.27 5.08
N VAL A 46 -0.23 -18.35 5.50
CA VAL A 46 -1.02 -18.46 6.74
C VAL A 46 -2.39 -19.10 6.47
N PHE A 47 -2.97 -18.83 5.30
CA PHE A 47 -4.27 -19.31 4.85
C PHE A 47 -4.13 -20.01 3.48
N PRO A 48 -3.65 -21.27 3.45
CA PRO A 48 -3.43 -21.98 2.20
C PRO A 48 -4.76 -22.14 1.44
N THR A 49 -4.74 -21.96 0.11
CA THR A 49 -5.89 -22.16 -0.81
C THR A 49 -7.13 -21.27 -0.57
N MET A 50 -7.07 -20.33 0.37
CA MET A 50 -8.21 -19.45 0.71
C MET A 50 -7.95 -17.98 0.38
N VAL A 51 -7.01 -17.68 -0.51
CA VAL A 51 -6.63 -16.31 -0.88
C VAL A 51 -6.88 -16.12 -2.38
N LYS A 52 -7.69 -15.13 -2.74
CA LYS A 52 -8.00 -14.74 -4.12
C LYS A 52 -7.58 -13.29 -4.34
N ILE A 53 -6.69 -13.06 -5.29
CA ILE A 53 -6.22 -11.72 -5.64
C ILE A 53 -7.08 -11.18 -6.77
N TYR A 54 -7.51 -9.93 -6.65
CA TYR A 54 -8.14 -9.17 -7.72
C TYR A 54 -7.25 -7.95 -8.00
N GLU A 55 -6.16 -8.18 -8.74
CA GLU A 55 -5.20 -7.11 -9.09
C GLU A 55 -5.89 -5.96 -9.82
N ASP A 56 -6.78 -6.28 -10.76
CA ASP A 56 -7.56 -5.29 -11.52
C ASP A 56 -8.44 -4.37 -10.66
N LYS A 57 -8.78 -4.83 -9.44
CA LYS A 57 -9.65 -4.10 -8.51
C LYS A 57 -8.93 -3.63 -7.25
N GLY A 58 -7.63 -3.90 -7.11
CA GLY A 58 -6.82 -3.45 -5.99
C GLY A 58 -7.13 -4.12 -4.64
N PHE A 59 -7.65 -5.36 -4.62
CA PHE A 59 -7.97 -6.05 -3.36
C PHE A 59 -7.73 -7.56 -3.39
N ILE A 60 -7.70 -8.15 -2.19
CA ILE A 60 -7.52 -9.58 -1.94
C ILE A 60 -8.71 -10.06 -1.10
N TRP A 61 -9.36 -11.16 -1.51
CA TRP A 61 -10.30 -11.89 -0.69
C TRP A 61 -9.62 -13.02 0.05
N VAL A 62 -9.86 -13.10 1.35
CA VAL A 62 -9.45 -14.19 2.21
C VAL A 62 -10.70 -14.91 2.71
N MET A 63 -10.74 -16.22 2.53
CA MET A 63 -11.85 -17.11 2.94
C MET A 63 -13.23 -16.73 2.40
N ASP A 64 -13.30 -15.99 1.28
CA ASP A 64 -14.54 -15.41 0.74
C ASP A 64 -15.37 -14.62 1.79
N LYS A 65 -14.72 -14.19 2.90
CA LYS A 65 -15.33 -13.46 4.03
C LYS A 65 -14.58 -12.19 4.44
N ILE A 66 -13.31 -12.07 4.08
CA ILE A 66 -12.44 -10.96 4.50
C ILE A 66 -11.86 -10.28 3.26
N LYS A 67 -12.02 -8.97 3.15
CA LYS A 67 -11.50 -8.15 2.06
C LYS A 67 -10.34 -7.30 2.54
N VAL A 68 -9.20 -7.41 1.87
CA VAL A 68 -7.96 -6.69 2.18
C VAL A 68 -7.57 -5.83 0.98
N THR A 69 -7.15 -4.60 1.24
CA THR A 69 -6.67 -3.64 0.23
C THR A 69 -5.28 -3.15 0.62
N GLU A 70 -4.68 -2.31 -0.22
CA GLU A 70 -3.46 -1.56 0.10
C GLU A 70 -3.58 -0.70 1.38
N LYS A 71 -4.80 -0.34 1.78
CA LYS A 71 -5.08 0.45 2.99
C LYS A 71 -5.29 -0.44 4.23
N GLY A 72 -5.33 -1.75 4.07
CA GLY A 72 -5.59 -2.73 5.13
C GLY A 72 -6.89 -3.52 4.94
N VAL A 73 -7.37 -4.11 6.03
CA VAL A 73 -8.61 -4.92 6.06
C VAL A 73 -9.82 -3.98 6.03
N VAL A 74 -10.70 -4.16 5.04
CA VAL A 74 -11.87 -3.30 4.80
C VAL A 74 -13.17 -4.01 5.17
N GLU A 75 -13.24 -5.32 4.97
CA GLU A 75 -14.40 -6.13 5.31
C GLU A 75 -13.97 -7.42 6.00
N GLY A 76 -14.76 -7.89 6.96
CA GLY A 76 -14.51 -9.09 7.73
C GLY A 76 -14.34 -8.80 9.23
N THR A 77 -15.03 -9.57 10.06
CA THR A 77 -14.98 -9.48 11.53
C THR A 77 -14.65 -10.84 12.12
N GLY A 78 -14.12 -10.82 13.35
CA GLY A 78 -13.78 -12.03 14.11
C GLY A 78 -12.30 -12.42 14.05
N PRO A 79 -11.94 -13.57 14.63
CA PRO A 79 -10.54 -13.96 14.87
C PRO A 79 -9.70 -14.10 13.59
N ALA A 80 -10.34 -14.45 12.48
CA ALA A 80 -9.69 -14.57 11.18
C ALA A 80 -9.29 -13.19 10.62
N ALA A 81 -10.15 -12.18 10.77
CA ALA A 81 -9.87 -10.81 10.33
C ALA A 81 -8.70 -10.20 11.13
N GLU A 82 -8.65 -10.42 12.45
CA GLU A 82 -7.52 -9.99 13.28
C GLU A 82 -6.20 -10.62 12.83
N ARG A 83 -6.21 -11.91 12.48
CA ARG A 83 -5.01 -12.59 11.95
C ARG A 83 -4.55 -11.97 10.64
N VAL A 84 -5.47 -11.71 9.71
CA VAL A 84 -5.18 -11.05 8.44
C VAL A 84 -4.61 -9.65 8.67
N GLN A 85 -5.19 -8.89 9.60
CA GLN A 85 -4.72 -7.56 9.97
C GLN A 85 -3.30 -7.59 10.56
N LYS A 86 -2.97 -8.58 11.40
CA LYS A 86 -1.60 -8.76 11.91
C LYS A 86 -0.59 -9.03 10.80
N VAL A 87 -0.93 -9.90 9.84
CA VAL A 87 -0.06 -10.20 8.69
C VAL A 87 0.15 -8.95 7.83
N TYR A 88 -0.92 -8.19 7.58
CA TYR A 88 -0.84 -6.92 6.88
C TYR A 88 0.05 -5.91 7.61
N ALA A 89 -0.14 -5.74 8.93
CA ALA A 89 0.67 -4.81 9.72
C ALA A 89 2.16 -5.19 9.70
N GLN A 90 2.47 -6.48 9.78
CA GLN A 90 3.84 -6.99 9.67
C GLN A 90 4.43 -6.72 8.28
N PHE A 91 3.66 -6.93 7.21
CA PHE A 91 4.08 -6.62 5.84
C PHE A 91 4.38 -5.14 5.65
N VAL A 92 3.50 -4.25 6.12
CA VAL A 92 3.70 -2.79 6.01
C VAL A 92 4.90 -2.35 6.85
N SER A 93 5.09 -2.93 8.04
CA SER A 93 6.22 -2.61 8.91
C SER A 93 7.58 -3.02 8.32
N GLU A 94 7.62 -4.00 7.44
CA GLU A 94 8.86 -4.44 6.76
C GLU A 94 9.13 -3.68 5.46
N ILE A 95 8.11 -3.01 4.89
CA ILE A 95 8.23 -2.21 3.66
C ILE A 95 8.58 -0.75 3.96
N LYS A 96 8.31 -0.31 5.18
CA LYS A 96 8.57 1.05 5.66
C LYS A 96 10.05 1.28 5.94
#